data_AF-A0A4R0J9A0-F1
#
_entry.id   AF-A0A4R0J9A0-F1
#
_cell.length_a   1.000
_cell.length_b   1.000
_cell.length_c   1.000
_cell.angle_alpha   90.00
_cell.angle_beta   90.00
_cell.angle_gamma   90.00
#
_symmetry.space_group_name_H-M   'P 1'
#
loop_
_entity.id
_entity.type
_entity.pdbx_description
1 polymer ?
#
loop_
_entity_poly.entity_id
_entity_poly.type
_entity_poly.pdbx_seq_one_letter_code
_entity_poly.pdbx_strand_id
1 'polypeptide(L)'
;MTDASQPTGDLDVEAVIQELTEIGDAGKYLDDGPGEARARELGGRLDTHGGIEGMRAALAQVASRLRDPGAAHELEYAWDGVGPWLG
;
A
#
# COMPACT_ATOMS: atom_id res chain seq x y z
N MET A 1 9.23 38.70 4.73
CA MET A 1 9.78 37.58 3.95
C MET A 1 9.75 36.39 4.88
N THR A 2 8.64 35.66 4.88
CA THR A 2 8.46 34.41 5.61
C THR A 2 7.67 33.55 4.66
N ASP A 3 8.39 32.63 4.05
CA ASP A 3 7.92 31.68 3.07
C ASP A 3 6.80 30.85 3.71
N ALA A 4 5.57 31.09 3.27
CA ALA A 4 4.47 30.20 3.52
C ALA A 4 4.67 28.99 2.61
N SER A 5 5.55 28.08 3.02
CA SER A 5 5.71 26.80 2.34
C SER A 5 4.36 26.10 2.38
N GLN A 6 3.75 26.03 1.20
CA GLN A 6 2.44 25.48 0.91
C GLN A 6 2.31 24.06 1.52
N PRO A 7 1.12 23.60 1.94
CA PRO A 7 0.93 22.19 2.26
C PRO A 7 0.94 21.42 0.94
N THR A 8 2.12 20.97 0.51
CA THR A 8 2.21 19.97 -0.55
C THR A 8 1.55 18.71 -0.02
N GLY A 9 0.62 18.14 -0.77
CA GLY A 9 -0.13 16.94 -0.37
C GLY A 9 0.77 15.70 -0.26
N ASP A 10 1.54 15.61 0.83
CA ASP A 10 2.33 14.44 1.17
C ASP A 10 1.41 13.28 1.52
N LEU A 11 1.71 12.12 0.95
CA LEU A 11 1.03 10.88 1.28
C LEU A 11 1.28 10.56 2.76
N ASP A 12 0.22 10.40 3.55
CA ASP A 12 0.35 9.81 4.88
C ASP A 12 0.60 8.30 4.75
N VAL A 13 1.88 7.94 4.68
CA VAL A 13 2.34 6.55 4.48
C VAL A 13 1.88 5.65 5.63
N GLU A 14 1.82 6.16 6.86
CA GLU A 14 1.38 5.37 8.01
C GLU A 14 -0.12 5.05 7.91
N ALA A 15 -0.94 6.02 7.50
CA ALA A 15 -2.36 5.77 7.22
C ALA A 15 -2.57 4.74 6.10
N VAL A 16 -1.74 4.77 5.05
CA VAL A 16 -1.77 3.76 3.98
C VAL A 16 -1.41 2.37 4.50
N ILE A 17 -0.34 2.25 5.28
CA ILE A 17 0.09 0.96 5.87
C ILE A 17 -0.99 0.41 6.80
N GLN A 18 -1.62 1.27 7.60
CA GLN A 18 -2.72 0.90 8.48
C GLN A 18 -3.91 0.37 7.68
N GLU A 19 -4.33 1.07 6.62
CA GLU A 19 -5.45 0.65 5.79
C GLU A 19 -5.16 -0.67 5.04
N LEU A 20 -3.95 -0.85 4.51
CA LEU A 20 -3.52 -2.13 3.94
C LEU A 20 -3.62 -3.25 4.98
N THR A 21 -3.09 -3.02 6.18
CA THR A 21 -3.14 -4.00 7.28
C THR A 21 -4.59 -4.41 7.59
N GLU A 22 -5.54 -3.47 7.61
CA GLU A 22 -6.97 -3.75 7.81
C GLU A 22 -7.59 -4.58 6.68
N ILE A 23 -7.21 -4.33 5.43
CA ILE A 23 -7.64 -5.14 4.27
C ILE A 23 -7.10 -6.57 4.40
N GLY A 24 -5.83 -6.72 4.77
CA GLY A 24 -5.18 -8.02 4.97
C GLY A 24 -5.75 -8.82 6.13
N ASP A 25 -5.99 -8.19 7.29
CA ASP A 25 -6.65 -8.84 8.44
C ASP A 25 -8.09 -9.27 8.12
N ALA A 26 -8.75 -8.60 7.16
CA ALA A 26 -10.06 -9.00 6.65
C ALA A 26 -10.00 -10.08 5.57
N GLY A 27 -8.81 -10.48 5.10
CA GLY A 27 -8.62 -11.47 4.02
C GLY A 27 -9.15 -10.99 2.67
N LYS A 28 -8.94 -9.72 2.33
CA LYS A 28 -9.59 -9.07 1.18
C LYS A 28 -8.64 -8.61 0.07
N TYR A 29 -7.38 -9.02 0.09
CA TYR A 29 -6.44 -8.58 -0.96
C TYR A 29 -6.76 -9.14 -2.34
N LEU A 30 -7.40 -10.31 -2.42
CA LEU A 30 -7.79 -10.98 -3.67
C LEU A 30 -9.29 -11.31 -3.66
N ASP A 31 -10.12 -10.38 -3.17
CA ASP A 31 -11.57 -10.58 -3.06
C ASP A 31 -12.34 -10.31 -4.36
N ASP A 32 -11.65 -10.02 -5.48
CA ASP A 32 -12.22 -9.53 -6.75
C ASP A 32 -13.17 -8.32 -6.54
N GLY A 33 -12.97 -7.58 -5.45
CA GLY A 33 -13.95 -6.68 -4.87
C GLY A 33 -13.33 -5.37 -4.38
N PRO A 34 -14.03 -4.66 -3.46
CA PRO A 34 -13.58 -3.38 -2.96
C PRO A 34 -12.25 -3.46 -2.21
N GLY A 35 -11.92 -4.59 -1.58
CA GLY A 35 -10.66 -4.75 -0.86
C GLY A 35 -9.47 -4.79 -1.80
N GLU A 36 -9.53 -5.62 -2.83
CA GLU A 36 -8.51 -5.73 -3.86
C GLU A 36 -8.34 -4.39 -4.61
N ALA A 37 -9.46 -3.79 -5.06
CA ALA A 37 -9.43 -2.49 -5.74
C ALA A 37 -8.76 -1.42 -4.88
N ARG A 38 -9.04 -1.40 -3.58
CA ARG A 38 -8.45 -0.45 -2.64
C ARG A 38 -6.97 -0.72 -2.40
N ALA A 39 -6.57 -1.98 -2.22
CA ALA A 39 -5.17 -2.35 -2.08
C ALA A 39 -4.34 -1.91 -3.29
N ARG A 40 -4.88 -2.09 -4.51
CA ARG A 40 -4.26 -1.63 -5.76
C ARG A 40 -4.13 -0.11 -5.83
N GLU A 41 -5.18 0.63 -5.45
CA GLU A 41 -5.14 2.09 -5.38
C GLU A 41 -4.05 2.59 -4.43
N LEU A 42 -3.97 2.00 -3.23
CA LEU A 42 -2.96 2.33 -2.23
C LEU A 42 -1.53 2.02 -2.73
N GLY A 43 -1.34 0.89 -3.42
CA GLY A 43 -0.09 0.57 -4.11
C GLY A 43 0.32 1.64 -5.13
N GLY A 44 -0.63 2.11 -5.95
CA GLY A 44 -0.36 3.19 -6.92
C GLY A 44 -0.02 4.53 -6.26
N ARG A 45 -0.61 4.83 -5.10
CA ARG A 45 -0.25 6.01 -4.30
C ARG A 45 1.18 5.89 -3.74
N LEU A 46 1.55 4.71 -3.24
CA LEU A 46 2.91 4.43 -2.77
C LEU A 46 3.93 4.54 -3.90
N ASP A 47 3.62 4.03 -5.09
CA ASP A 47 4.46 4.19 -6.28
C ASP A 47 4.64 5.67 -6.67
N THR A 48 3.54 6.43 -6.71
CA THR A 48 3.62 7.87 -7.01
C THR A 48 4.47 8.64 -6.00
N HIS A 49 4.45 8.22 -4.72
CA HIS A 49 5.18 8.90 -3.65
C HIS A 49 6.66 8.47 -3.55
N GLY A 50 6.95 7.18 -3.64
CA GLY A 50 8.28 6.61 -3.35
C GLY A 50 8.78 5.58 -4.38
N GLY A 51 8.06 5.40 -5.48
CA GLY A 51 8.35 4.39 -6.49
C GLY A 51 8.27 2.96 -5.94
N ILE A 52 8.94 2.04 -6.64
CA ILE A 52 9.05 0.63 -6.25
C ILE A 52 9.62 0.44 -4.83
N GLU A 53 10.57 1.28 -4.42
CA GLU A 53 11.17 1.19 -3.08
C GLU A 53 10.18 1.59 -1.99
N GLY A 54 9.32 2.59 -2.26
CA GLY A 54 8.20 2.95 -1.39
C GLY A 54 7.19 1.80 -1.23
N MET A 55 6.83 1.14 -2.33
CA MET A 55 5.95 -0.04 -2.30
C MET A 55 6.57 -1.18 -1.49
N ARG A 56 7.86 -1.50 -1.71
CA ARG A 56 8.57 -2.56 -0.97
C ARG A 56 8.65 -2.27 0.53
N ALA A 57 8.96 -1.03 0.89
CA ALA A 57 9.02 -0.61 2.28
C ALA A 57 7.65 -0.70 2.96
N ALA A 58 6.57 -0.34 2.26
CA ALA A 58 5.21 -0.50 2.77
C ALA A 58 4.83 -1.97 2.95
N LEU A 59 5.10 -2.83 1.95
CA LEU A 59 4.85 -4.26 2.04
C LEU A 59 5.56 -4.87 3.25
N ALA A 60 6.84 -4.56 3.45
CA ALA A 60 7.60 -5.08 4.59
C ALA A 60 6.97 -4.67 5.93
N GLN A 61 6.46 -3.45 6.03
CA GLN A 61 5.77 -2.98 7.24
C GLN A 61 4.40 -3.64 7.43
N VAL A 62 3.60 -3.77 6.37
CA VAL A 62 2.31 -4.47 6.41
C VAL A 62 2.53 -5.94 6.82
N ALA A 63 3.46 -6.64 6.19
CA ALA A 63 3.81 -8.03 6.51
C ALA A 63 4.23 -8.22 7.97
N SER A 64 4.90 -7.23 8.57
CA SER A 64 5.27 -7.27 9.99
C SER A 64 4.09 -7.10 10.96
N ARG A 65 2.97 -6.54 10.49
CA ARG A 65 1.76 -6.24 11.28
C ARG A 65 0.67 -7.30 11.12
N LEU A 66 0.65 -8.01 10.00
CA LEU A 66 -0.35 -9.03 9.70
C LEU A 66 -0.17 -10.27 10.59
N ARG A 67 -1.30 -10.86 11.00
CA ARG A 67 -1.30 -12.11 11.79
C ARG A 67 -1.04 -13.34 10.93
N ASP A 68 -1.47 -13.29 9.68
CA ASP A 68 -1.28 -14.36 8.70
C ASP A 68 -0.19 -13.95 7.68
N PRO A 69 0.95 -14.66 7.63
CA PRO A 69 1.98 -14.45 6.62
C PRO A 69 1.46 -14.63 5.17
N GLY A 70 0.41 -15.44 4.97
CA GLY A 70 -0.21 -15.65 3.65
C GLY A 70 -0.81 -14.38 3.07
N ALA A 71 -1.41 -13.53 3.91
CA ALA A 71 -2.02 -12.27 3.47
C ALA A 71 -0.98 -11.28 2.88
N ALA A 72 0.29 -11.34 3.30
CA ALA A 72 1.34 -10.53 2.68
C ALA A 72 1.62 -10.97 1.23
N HIS A 73 1.61 -12.28 0.95
CA HIS A 73 1.73 -12.79 -0.42
C HIS A 73 0.53 -12.45 -1.28
N GLU A 74 -0.68 -12.45 -0.71
CA GLU A 74 -1.87 -11.98 -1.42
C GLU A 74 -1.75 -10.50 -1.81
N LEU A 75 -1.16 -9.66 -0.97
CA LEU A 75 -0.88 -8.26 -1.33
C LEU A 75 0.14 -8.15 -2.46
N GLU A 76 1.18 -8.99 -2.49
CA GLU A 76 2.14 -9.05 -3.60
C GLU A 76 1.44 -9.35 -4.92
N TYR A 77 0.52 -10.32 -4.93
CA TYR A 77 -0.31 -10.65 -6.10
C TYR A 77 -1.29 -9.53 -6.45
N ALA A 78 -1.94 -8.93 -5.45
CA ALA A 78 -2.87 -7.84 -5.65
C ALA A 78 -2.19 -6.64 -6.32
N TRP A 79 -0.89 -6.44 -6.08
CA TRP A 79 -0.10 -5.38 -6.72
C TRP A 79 0.49 -5.75 -8.08
N ASP A 80 0.26 -6.95 -8.61
CA ASP A 80 0.73 -7.27 -9.95
C ASP A 80 0.17 -6.29 -11.00
N GLY A 81 1.07 -5.69 -11.77
CA GLY A 81 0.77 -4.63 -12.74
C GLY A 81 0.43 -3.26 -12.14
N VAL A 82 0.64 -3.03 -10.84
CA VAL A 82 0.52 -1.70 -10.21
C VAL A 82 1.86 -0.98 -10.28
N GLY A 83 1.93 0.07 -11.10
CA GLY A 83 3.18 0.81 -11.30
C GLY A 83 4.29 -0.10 -11.87
N PRO A 84 5.51 -0.07 -11.30
CA PRO A 84 6.61 -0.97 -11.68
C PRO A 84 6.57 -2.32 -10.95
N TRP A 85 5.55 -2.59 -10.12
CA TRP A 85 5.45 -3.86 -9.40
C TRP A 85 5.12 -4.99 -10.36
N LEU A 86 6.03 -5.96 -10.43
CA LEU A 86 5.89 -7.20 -11.18
C LEU A 86 5.98 -8.32 -10.15
N GLY A 87 4.82 -8.86 -9.79
CA GLY A 87 4.64 -9.94 -8.81
C GLY A 87 4.45 -11.26 -9.52
#